data_AF-A0A7R9IJQ1-F1
#
_entry.id   AF-A0A7R9IJQ1-F1
#
_cell.length_a   1.000
_cell.length_b   1.000
_cell.length_c   1.000
_cell.angle_alpha   90.00
_cell.angle_beta   90.00
_cell.angle_gamma   90.00
#
_symmetry.space_group_name_H-M   'P 1'
#
loop_
_entity.id
_entity.type
_entity.pdbx_description
1 polymer ?
#
loop_
_entity_poly.entity_id
_entity_poly.type
_entity_poly.pdbx_seq_one_letter_code
_entity_poly.pdbx_strand_id
1 'polypeptide(L)'
;MQQDQRAASVLTAGARGFLVRRLMKTERIQSLIETMKDTVKCAIELQAECNNSQTITQADVDLHHRLQLQLDAAILEFHDVFFTLSVCERMNIISTDREKLTRRLLRTNSVRAPLSAATQRSLQRKLSQVYVSQGCSFNSVKCM
;
A
#
# COMPACT_ATOMS: atom_id res chain seq x y z
N MET A 1 -3.64 -15.83 -44.10
CA MET A 1 -4.32 -16.84 -43.27
C MET A 1 -3.46 -17.33 -42.11
N GLN A 2 -2.41 -18.16 -42.30
CA GLN A 2 -1.63 -18.69 -41.16
C GLN A 2 -0.77 -17.66 -40.41
N GLN A 3 -0.20 -16.67 -41.11
CA GLN A 3 0.59 -15.60 -40.49
C GLN A 3 -0.28 -14.69 -39.61
N ASP A 4 -1.48 -14.35 -40.10
CA ASP A 4 -2.45 -13.51 -39.38
C ASP A 4 -2.88 -14.17 -38.05
N GLN A 5 -3.10 -15.48 -38.07
CA GLN A 5 -3.51 -16.23 -36.88
C GLN A 5 -2.39 -16.36 -35.84
N ARG A 6 -1.13 -16.49 -36.27
CA ARG A 6 0.03 -16.46 -35.37
C ARG A 6 0.18 -15.08 -34.73
N ALA A 7 0.09 -14.01 -35.53
CA ALA A 7 0.18 -12.65 -35.02
C ALA A 7 -0.93 -12.34 -33.99
N ALA A 8 -2.17 -12.74 -34.28
CA ALA A 8 -3.29 -12.59 -33.35
C ALA A 8 -3.08 -13.38 -32.04
N SER A 9 -2.53 -14.59 -32.10
CA SER A 9 -2.20 -15.39 -30.91
C SER A 9 -1.15 -14.71 -30.02
N VAL A 10 -0.09 -14.15 -30.62
CA VAL A 10 0.97 -13.47 -29.86
C VAL A 10 0.40 -12.21 -29.19
N LEU A 11 -0.40 -11.43 -29.92
CA LEU A 11 -1.02 -10.22 -29.39
C LEU A 11 -1.95 -10.53 -28.21
N THR A 12 -2.83 -11.53 -28.37
CA THR A 12 -3.79 -11.92 -27.33
C THR A 12 -3.10 -12.50 -26.10
N ALA A 13 -2.03 -13.29 -26.28
CA ALA A 13 -1.22 -13.77 -25.16
C ALA A 13 -0.55 -12.61 -24.40
N GLY A 14 0.03 -11.65 -25.12
CA GLY A 14 0.61 -10.44 -24.55
C GLY A 14 -0.40 -9.62 -23.77
N ALA A 15 -1.59 -9.39 -24.34
CA ALA A 15 -2.68 -8.65 -23.72
C ALA A 15 -3.19 -9.35 -22.45
N ARG A 16 -3.46 -10.67 -22.51
CA ARG A 16 -3.89 -11.45 -21.33
C ARG A 16 -2.85 -11.39 -20.22
N GLY A 17 -1.58 -11.61 -20.55
CA GLY A 17 -0.49 -11.52 -19.57
C GLY A 17 -0.37 -10.12 -18.95
N PHE A 18 -0.51 -9.06 -19.75
CA PHE A 18 -0.51 -7.69 -19.25
C PHE A 18 -1.66 -7.45 -18.26
N LEU A 19 -2.87 -7.88 -18.60
CA LEU A 19 -4.06 -7.69 -17.76
C LEU A 19 -3.94 -8.45 -16.43
N VAL A 20 -3.44 -9.70 -16.44
CA VAL A 20 -3.21 -10.47 -15.20
C VAL A 20 -2.17 -9.77 -14.32
N ARG A 21 -1.04 -9.35 -14.89
CA ARG A 21 -0.01 -8.59 -14.14
C ARG A 21 -0.55 -7.26 -13.61
N ARG A 22 -1.41 -6.57 -14.36
CA ARG A 22 -2.04 -5.33 -13.90
C ARG A 22 -3.02 -5.59 -12.78
N LEU A 23 -3.87 -6.62 -12.89
CA LEU A 23 -4.83 -7.02 -11.87
C LEU A 23 -4.12 -7.39 -10.56
N MET A 24 -3.02 -8.15 -10.65
CA MET A 24 -2.18 -8.50 -9.51
C MET A 24 -1.65 -7.27 -8.76
N LYS A 25 -1.34 -6.18 -9.46
CA LYS A 25 -0.80 -4.93 -8.86
C LYS A 25 -1.87 -4.01 -8.29
N THR A 26 -3.15 -4.36 -8.41
CA THR A 26 -4.22 -3.53 -7.86
C THR A 26 -4.17 -3.53 -6.34
N GLU A 27 -4.58 -2.42 -5.73
CA GLU A 27 -4.61 -2.27 -4.26
C GLU A 27 -5.37 -3.43 -3.59
N ARG A 28 -6.52 -3.83 -4.15
CA ARG A 28 -7.32 -4.93 -3.61
C ARG A 28 -6.53 -6.24 -3.50
N ILE A 29 -5.84 -6.64 -4.56
CA ILE A 29 -5.06 -7.88 -4.56
C ILE A 29 -3.83 -7.76 -3.67
N GLN A 30 -3.16 -6.62 -3.67
CA GLN A 30 -2.01 -6.40 -2.78
C GLN A 30 -2.41 -6.50 -1.31
N SER A 31 -3.54 -5.91 -0.91
CA SER A 31 -4.06 -6.01 0.46
C SER A 31 -4.42 -7.46 0.85
N LEU A 32 -4.94 -8.27 -0.07
CA LEU A 32 -5.18 -9.70 0.19
C LEU A 32 -3.85 -10.44 0.42
N ILE A 33 -2.85 -10.21 -0.42
CA ILE A 33 -1.52 -10.82 -0.27
C ILE A 33 -0.87 -10.41 1.06
N GLU A 34 -0.98 -9.14 1.44
CA GLU A 34 -0.49 -8.64 2.73
C GLU A 34 -1.22 -9.33 3.90
N THR A 35 -2.55 -9.40 3.84
CA THR A 35 -3.36 -10.08 4.87
C THR A 35 -2.95 -11.55 5.01
N MET A 36 -2.75 -12.27 3.91
CA MET A 36 -2.28 -13.67 3.95
C MET A 36 -0.91 -13.78 4.64
N LYS A 37 0.04 -12.91 4.27
CA LYS A 37 1.38 -12.91 4.86
C LYS A 37 1.34 -12.62 6.35
N ASP A 38 0.55 -11.62 6.76
CA ASP A 38 0.42 -11.22 8.15
C ASP A 38 -0.24 -12.32 8.97
N THR A 39 -1.27 -12.97 8.42
CA THR A 39 -1.96 -14.10 9.07
C THR A 39 -1.00 -15.29 9.29
N VAL A 40 -0.24 -15.65 8.25
CA VAL A 40 0.75 -16.75 8.34
C VAL A 40 1.86 -16.39 9.32
N LYS A 41 2.36 -15.15 9.28
CA LYS A 41 3.39 -14.67 10.21
C LYS A 41 2.90 -14.75 11.66
N CYS A 42 1.69 -14.26 11.92
CA CYS A 42 1.06 -14.32 13.24
C CYS A 42 0.90 -15.77 13.72
N ALA A 43 0.49 -16.69 12.84
CA ALA A 43 0.38 -18.12 13.19
C ALA A 43 1.74 -18.73 13.56
N ILE A 44 2.81 -18.39 12.85
CA ILE A 44 4.17 -18.87 13.17
C ILE A 44 4.66 -18.30 14.51
N GLU A 45 4.45 -17.01 14.74
CA GLU A 45 4.83 -16.34 16.00
C GLU A 45 4.08 -16.94 17.19
N LEU A 46 2.77 -17.15 17.04
CA LEU A 46 1.92 -17.77 18.06
C LEU A 46 2.36 -19.21 18.37
N GLN A 47 2.72 -19.99 17.34
CA GLN A 47 3.25 -21.35 17.55
C GLN A 47 4.59 -21.33 18.29
N ALA A 48 5.46 -20.35 18.00
CA ALA A 48 6.74 -20.20 18.70
C ALA A 48 6.52 -19.85 20.18
N GLU A 49 5.59 -18.96 20.48
CA GLU A 49 5.20 -18.61 21.86
C GLU A 49 4.59 -19.81 22.62
N CYS A 50 3.75 -20.61 21.96
CA CYS A 50 3.20 -21.84 22.52
C CYS A 50 4.30 -22.87 22.84
N ASN A 51 5.31 -23.01 21.97
CA ASN A 51 6.41 -23.94 22.18
C ASN A 51 7.36 -23.51 23.31
N ASN A 52 7.52 -22.21 23.51
CA ASN A 52 8.34 -21.64 24.60
C ASN A 52 7.60 -21.62 25.94
N SER A 53 6.28 -21.72 25.92
CA SER A 53 5.41 -21.74 27.09
C SER A 53 5.11 -23.18 27.52
N GLN A 54 5.13 -23.46 28.82
CA GLN A 54 4.93 -24.82 29.34
C GLN A 54 3.45 -25.27 29.33
N THR A 55 2.54 -24.37 29.00
CA THR A 55 1.09 -24.59 28.97
C THR A 55 0.48 -23.93 27.74
N ILE A 56 -0.17 -24.70 26.87
CA ILE A 56 -0.99 -24.19 25.77
C ILE A 56 -2.39 -23.92 26.33
N THR A 57 -2.90 -22.70 26.17
CA THR A 57 -4.25 -22.35 26.64
C THR A 57 -5.30 -22.62 25.56
N GLN A 58 -6.54 -22.86 25.97
CA GLN A 58 -7.67 -22.98 25.03
C GLN A 58 -7.82 -21.73 24.16
N ALA A 59 -7.48 -20.55 24.69
CA ALA A 59 -7.52 -19.30 23.94
C ALA A 59 -6.54 -19.28 22.76
N ASP A 60 -5.37 -19.92 22.90
CA ASP A 60 -4.36 -20.03 21.84
C ASP A 60 -4.84 -20.95 20.71
N VAL A 61 -5.55 -22.03 21.07
CA VAL A 61 -6.19 -22.94 20.10
C VAL A 61 -7.29 -22.22 19.34
N ASP A 62 -8.15 -21.48 20.04
CA ASP A 62 -9.23 -20.70 19.42
C ASP A 62 -8.67 -19.56 18.54
N LEU A 63 -7.53 -18.98 18.91
CA LEU A 63 -6.82 -18.01 18.08
C LEU A 63 -6.25 -18.65 16.80
N HIS A 64 -5.60 -19.81 16.90
CA HIS A 64 -5.12 -20.55 15.73
C HIS A 64 -6.25 -20.86 14.75
N HIS A 65 -7.38 -21.36 15.24
CA HIS A 65 -8.53 -21.68 14.40
C HIS A 65 -9.07 -20.44 13.67
N ARG A 66 -9.13 -19.28 14.35
CA ARG A 66 -9.53 -18.00 13.73
C ARG A 66 -8.54 -17.55 12.66
N LEU A 67 -7.24 -17.68 12.88
CA LEU A 67 -6.22 -17.35 11.90
C LEU A 67 -6.34 -18.25 10.65
N GLN A 68 -6.60 -19.54 10.83
CA GLN A 68 -6.85 -20.47 9.73
C GLN A 68 -8.06 -20.03 8.89
N LEU A 69 -9.20 -19.75 9.53
CA LEU A 69 -10.40 -19.28 8.83
C LEU A 69 -10.15 -17.96 8.07
N GLN A 70 -9.38 -17.04 8.65
CA GLN A 70 -9.01 -15.79 7.99
C GLN A 70 -8.14 -16.03 6.76
N LEU A 71 -7.17 -16.95 6.85
CA LEU A 71 -6.31 -17.31 5.73
C LEU A 71 -7.12 -17.96 4.60
N ASP A 72 -7.99 -18.92 4.94
CA ASP A 72 -8.86 -19.60 3.98
C ASP A 72 -9.79 -18.61 3.27
N ALA A 73 -10.41 -17.69 4.03
CA ALA A 73 -11.26 -16.64 3.46
C ALA A 73 -10.47 -15.76 2.48
N ALA A 74 -9.26 -15.34 2.83
CA ALA A 74 -8.42 -14.52 1.95
C ALA A 74 -8.01 -15.29 0.68
N ILE A 75 -7.69 -16.59 0.79
CA ILE A 75 -7.31 -17.43 -0.35
C ILE A 75 -8.49 -17.61 -1.30
N LEU A 76 -9.69 -17.87 -0.77
CA LEU A 76 -10.91 -17.98 -1.55
C LEU A 76 -11.26 -16.67 -2.24
N GLU A 77 -11.16 -15.53 -1.53
CA GLU A 77 -11.39 -14.22 -2.16
C GLU A 77 -10.39 -13.95 -3.29
N PHE A 78 -9.11 -14.28 -3.09
CA PHE A 78 -8.11 -14.17 -4.13
C PHE A 78 -8.46 -15.04 -5.34
N HIS A 79 -8.83 -16.30 -5.12
CA HIS A 79 -9.28 -17.21 -6.17
C HIS A 79 -10.46 -16.64 -6.94
N ASP A 80 -11.47 -16.12 -6.25
CA ASP A 80 -12.67 -15.57 -6.88
C ASP A 80 -12.36 -14.43 -7.83
N VAL A 81 -11.40 -13.56 -7.49
CA VAL A 81 -11.02 -12.45 -8.38
C VAL A 81 -10.49 -12.94 -9.72
N PHE A 82 -9.76 -14.06 -9.77
CA PHE A 82 -9.17 -14.57 -10.99
C PHE A 82 -10.05 -15.55 -11.75
N PHE A 83 -10.81 -16.39 -11.04
CA PHE A 83 -11.49 -17.54 -11.64
C PHE A 83 -13.01 -17.40 -11.67
N THR A 84 -13.60 -16.71 -10.69
CA THR A 84 -15.06 -16.58 -10.57
C THR A 84 -15.56 -15.29 -11.24
N LEU A 85 -14.85 -14.17 -11.10
CA LEU A 85 -15.25 -12.89 -11.67
C LEU A 85 -15.24 -12.89 -13.21
N SER A 86 -16.25 -12.23 -13.78
CA SER A 86 -16.34 -11.99 -15.21
C SER A 86 -15.22 -11.07 -15.73
N VAL A 87 -15.03 -11.03 -17.05
CA VAL A 87 -14.07 -10.10 -17.67
C VAL A 87 -14.42 -8.66 -17.35
N CYS A 88 -15.71 -8.30 -17.40
CA CYS A 88 -16.19 -6.96 -17.12
C CYS A 88 -15.85 -6.51 -15.69
N GLU A 89 -16.07 -7.38 -14.70
CA GLU A 89 -15.76 -7.08 -13.29
C GLU A 89 -14.26 -6.91 -13.07
N ARG A 90 -13.43 -7.79 -13.64
CA ARG A 90 -11.96 -7.67 -13.57
C ARG A 90 -11.47 -6.38 -14.22
N MET A 91 -12.05 -5.98 -15.36
CA MET A 91 -11.74 -4.69 -15.99
C MET A 91 -12.17 -3.52 -15.12
N ASN A 92 -13.32 -3.61 -14.45
CA ASN A 92 -13.80 -2.57 -13.53
C ASN A 92 -12.83 -2.36 -12.35
N ILE A 93 -12.31 -3.44 -11.77
CA ILE A 93 -11.27 -3.37 -10.72
C ILE A 93 -10.05 -2.59 -11.24
N ILE A 94 -9.59 -2.90 -12.46
CA ILE A 94 -8.44 -2.21 -13.08
C ILE A 94 -8.76 -0.73 -13.34
N SER A 95 -9.95 -0.39 -13.82
CA SER A 95 -10.30 1.02 -14.08
C SER A 95 -10.38 1.83 -12.79
N THR A 96 -11.02 1.30 -11.74
CA THR A 96 -11.09 1.97 -10.44
C THR A 96 -9.70 2.15 -9.83
N ASP A 97 -8.83 1.14 -9.94
CA ASP A 97 -7.44 1.23 -9.47
C ASP A 97 -6.66 2.33 -10.19
N ARG A 98 -6.83 2.46 -11.52
CA ARG A 98 -6.22 3.55 -12.30
C ARG A 98 -6.72 4.91 -11.85
N GLU A 99 -8.02 5.04 -11.62
CA GLU A 99 -8.61 6.30 -11.17
C GLU A 99 -8.07 6.71 -9.78
N LYS A 100 -7.97 5.75 -8.85
CA LYS A 100 -7.34 5.96 -7.55
C LYS A 100 -5.87 6.40 -7.70
N LEU A 101 -5.10 5.75 -8.56
CA LEU A 101 -3.71 6.09 -8.80
C LEU A 101 -3.58 7.51 -9.36
N THR A 102 -4.39 7.87 -10.36
CA THR A 102 -4.44 9.23 -10.91
C THR A 102 -4.77 10.25 -9.83
N ARG A 103 -5.79 10.00 -8.99
CA ARG A 103 -6.14 10.88 -7.86
C ARG A 103 -4.99 11.04 -6.88
N ARG A 104 -4.27 9.97 -6.54
CA ARG A 104 -3.08 10.02 -5.66
C ARG A 104 -1.97 10.89 -6.27
N LEU A 105 -1.68 10.70 -7.55
CA LEU A 105 -0.65 11.48 -8.27
C LEU A 105 -1.01 12.97 -8.36
N LEU A 106 -2.27 13.30 -8.61
CA LEU A 106 -2.74 14.69 -8.61
C LEU A 106 -2.60 15.33 -7.23
N ARG A 107 -2.93 14.62 -6.15
CA ARG A 107 -2.71 15.10 -4.77
C ARG A 107 -1.22 15.33 -4.48
N THR A 108 -0.35 14.40 -4.85
CA THR A 108 1.10 14.58 -4.62
C THR A 108 1.69 15.74 -5.44
N ASN A 109 1.19 15.97 -6.65
CA ASN A 109 1.59 17.11 -7.47
C ASN A 109 1.07 18.45 -6.91
N SER A 110 -0.15 18.45 -6.33
CA SER A 110 -0.68 19.62 -5.62
C SER A 110 0.12 19.95 -4.36
N VAL A 111 0.64 18.96 -3.63
CA VAL A 111 1.55 19.18 -2.48
C VAL A 111 2.90 19.76 -2.91
N ARG A 112 3.33 19.49 -4.16
CA ARG A 112 4.53 20.07 -4.77
C ARG A 112 4.27 21.39 -5.50
N ALA A 113 3.02 21.89 -5.51
CA ALA A 113 2.75 23.22 -6.01
C ALA A 113 3.48 24.26 -5.15
N PRO A 114 4.02 25.34 -5.75
CA PRO A 114 4.63 26.41 -4.96
C PRO A 114 3.62 26.89 -3.93
N LEU A 115 4.07 26.95 -2.67
CA LEU A 115 3.27 27.43 -1.55
C LEU A 115 2.62 28.77 -1.94
N SER A 116 1.35 28.96 -1.57
CA SER A 116 0.67 30.25 -1.79
C SER A 116 1.52 31.39 -1.25
N ALA A 117 1.51 32.54 -1.92
CA ALA A 117 2.22 33.74 -1.49
C ALA A 117 1.91 34.11 -0.02
N ALA A 118 0.68 33.81 0.45
CA ALA A 118 0.30 33.98 1.85
C ALA A 118 1.06 33.04 2.80
N THR A 119 1.21 31.76 2.44
CA THR A 119 1.93 30.76 3.21
C THR A 119 3.45 31.03 3.21
N GLN A 120 4.01 31.45 2.07
CA GLN A 120 5.41 31.85 1.96
C GLN A 120 5.73 33.05 2.88
N ARG A 121 4.86 34.07 2.90
CA ARG A 121 5.00 35.23 3.80
C ARG A 121 4.91 34.83 5.28
N SER A 122 4.00 33.92 5.63
CA SER A 122 3.89 33.41 7.00
C SER A 122 5.14 32.62 7.44
N LEU A 123 5.72 31.80 6.56
CA LEU A 123 6.98 31.10 6.85
C LEU A 123 8.16 32.08 6.97
N GLN A 124 8.24 33.10 6.10
CA GLN A 124 9.26 34.13 6.17
C GLN A 124 9.21 34.89 7.51
N ARG A 125 8.00 35.23 7.99
CA ARG A 125 7.82 35.86 9.32
C ARG A 125 8.28 34.95 10.47
N LYS A 126 8.00 33.65 10.40
CA LYS A 126 8.47 32.69 11.41
C LYS A 126 9.99 32.57 11.40
N LEU A 127 10.61 32.47 10.22
CA LEU A 127 12.07 32.43 10.11
C LEU A 127 12.71 33.72 10.64
N SER A 128 12.18 34.90 10.29
CA SER A 128 12.69 36.16 10.84
C SER A 128 12.57 36.22 12.37
N GLN A 129 11.50 35.70 12.96
CA GLN A 129 11.37 35.64 14.42
C GLN A 129 12.38 34.68 15.06
N VAL A 130 12.67 33.54 14.42
CA VAL A 130 13.69 32.60 14.88
C VAL A 130 15.09 33.22 14.85
N TYR A 131 15.45 33.95 13.78
CA TYR A 131 16.74 34.65 13.69
C TYR A 131 16.87 35.79 14.71
N VAL A 132 15.79 36.53 14.99
CA VAL A 132 15.79 37.57 16.04
C VAL A 132 15.99 36.96 17.44
N SER A 133 15.49 35.74 17.69
CA SER A 133 15.67 35.06 18.99
C SER A 133 17.07 34.50 19.23
N GLN A 134 17.86 34.24 18.18
CA GLN A 134 19.24 33.74 18.29
C GLN A 134 20.32 34.85 18.25
N GLY A 135 19.94 36.09 17.93
CA GLY A 135 20.86 37.24 17.87
C GLY A 135 21.17 37.92 19.22
N CYS A 136 20.46 37.59 20.29
CA CYS A 136 20.68 38.17 21.62
C CYS A 136 21.57 37.28 22.50
N SER A 137 22.74 36.86 22.01
CA SER A 137 23.81 36.34 22.87
C SER A 137 25.14 36.32 22.12
N PHE A 138 25.69 37.46 21.69
CA PHE A 138 27.14 37.57 21.47
C PHE A 138 27.63 39.03 21.53
N ASN A 139 28.36 39.31 22.61
CA ASN A 139 29.34 40.38 22.83
C ASN A 139 28.90 41.84 23.01
N SER A 140 29.00 42.30 24.26
CA SER A 140 29.71 43.54 24.56
C SER A 140 30.72 43.30 25.70
N VAL A 141 31.99 43.17 25.30
CA VAL A 141 33.16 43.33 26.18
C VAL A 141 33.59 44.78 26.08
N LYS A 142 33.45 45.57 27.16
CA LYS A 142 34.45 46.48 27.77
C LYS A 142 33.77 47.50 28.69
N CYS A 143 34.08 47.46 29.98
CA CYS A 143 34.20 48.64 30.86
C CYS A 143 34.74 48.19 32.22
N MET A 144 36.07 48.20 32.37
CA MET A 144 36.85 48.68 33.52
C MET A 144 38.33 48.53 33.21
#